data_AF-A0A3M2BSZ2-F1
#
_entry.id   AF-A0A3M2BSZ2-F1
#
_cell.length_a   1.000
_cell.length_b   1.000
_cell.length_c   1.000
_cell.angle_alpha   90.00
_cell.angle_beta   90.00
_cell.angle_gamma   90.00
#
_symmetry.space_group_name_H-M   'P 1'
#
loop_
_entity.id
_entity.type
_entity.pdbx_description
1 polymer ?
#
loop_
_entity_poly.entity_id
_entity_poly.type
_entity_poly.pdbx_seq_one_letter_code
_entity_poly.pdbx_strand_id
1 'polypeptide(L)' 'DGRPDQCTCRGDWNSDGSVDFFDLLSFLAAFSALDPSADLNGDGTHNFFDVLQFLNDLAAGC' A
#
# COMPACT_ATOMS: atom_id res chain seq x y z
N ASP A 1 -3.42 -10.42 19.01
CA ASP A 1 -3.10 -11.33 20.15
C ASP A 1 -2.70 -10.58 21.44
N GLY A 2 -3.20 -9.37 21.67
CA GLY A 2 -2.76 -8.56 22.83
C GLY A 2 -1.38 -7.91 22.65
N ARG A 3 -0.81 -7.93 21.44
CA ARG A 3 0.29 -7.04 21.05
C ARG A 3 -0.26 -5.84 20.28
N PRO A 4 0.25 -4.61 20.50
CA PRO A 4 -0.01 -3.50 19.61
C PRO A 4 0.81 -3.72 18.34
N ASP A 5 0.34 -4.60 17.47
CA ASP A 5 0.85 -4.81 16.11
C ASP A 5 0.35 -3.68 15.20
N GLN A 6 0.71 -2.45 15.56
CA GLN A 6 0.95 -1.40 14.56
C GLN A 6 2.26 -1.76 13.84
N CYS A 7 2.27 -2.88 13.13
CA CYS A 7 3.21 -3.02 12.03
C CYS A 7 2.60 -2.18 10.91
N THR A 8 2.92 -0.88 10.89
CA THR A 8 2.87 -0.09 9.66
C THR A 8 3.81 -0.76 8.65
N CYS A 9 3.32 -1.82 8.03
CA CYS A 9 3.94 -2.44 6.88
C CYS A 9 3.24 -1.85 5.67
N ARG A 10 3.98 -1.60 4.60
CA ARG A 10 3.44 -0.86 3.45
C ARG A 10 2.34 -1.64 2.71
N GLY A 11 2.27 -2.96 2.94
CA GLY A 11 1.19 -3.81 2.45
C GLY A 11 -0.16 -3.61 3.16
N ASP A 12 -0.19 -3.17 4.42
CA ASP A 12 -1.42 -2.81 5.16
C ASP A 12 -1.74 -1.32 4.89
N TRP A 13 -2.27 -1.07 3.69
CA TRP A 13 -2.52 0.27 3.19
C TRP A 13 -3.70 0.94 3.90
N ASN A 14 -4.73 0.16 4.24
CA ASN A 14 -5.93 0.67 4.90
C ASN A 14 -5.76 0.78 6.44
N SER A 15 -4.66 0.24 6.98
CA SER A 15 -4.31 0.22 8.42
C SER A 15 -5.35 -0.51 9.28
N ASP A 16 -5.98 -1.55 8.74
CA ASP A 16 -6.96 -2.39 9.45
C ASP A 16 -6.31 -3.60 10.17
N GLY A 17 -5.00 -3.78 10.00
CA GLY A 17 -4.22 -4.84 10.62
C GLY A 17 -4.23 -6.16 9.83
N SER A 18 -4.83 -6.19 8.65
CA SER A 18 -4.79 -7.30 7.70
C SER A 18 -4.09 -6.84 6.41
N VAL A 19 -3.31 -7.73 5.79
CA VAL A 19 -2.79 -7.50 4.44
C VAL A 19 -3.58 -8.39 3.48
N ASP A 20 -4.55 -7.81 2.79
CA ASP A 20 -5.44 -8.53 1.90
C ASP A 20 -5.84 -7.74 0.65
N PHE A 21 -6.90 -8.18 -0.03
CA PHE A 21 -7.36 -7.55 -1.26
C PHE A 21 -7.88 -6.12 -1.05
N PHE A 22 -8.36 -5.78 0.14
CA PHE A 22 -8.89 -4.45 0.44
C PHE A 22 -7.79 -3.39 0.53
N ASP A 23 -6.56 -3.76 0.86
CA ASP A 23 -5.40 -2.88 0.77
C ASP A 23 -5.08 -2.49 -0.67
N LEU A 24 -5.11 -3.48 -1.58
CA LEU A 24 -4.95 -3.24 -3.00
C LEU A 24 -6.04 -2.32 -3.55
N LEU A 25 -7.30 -2.54 -3.17
CA LEU A 25 -8.39 -1.66 -3.58
C LEU A 25 -8.19 -0.23 -3.07
N SER A 26 -7.76 -0.07 -1.82
CA SER A 26 -7.54 1.23 -1.20
C SER A 26 -6.35 1.97 -1.83
N PHE A 27 -5.27 1.25 -2.14
CA PHE A 27 -4.13 1.78 -2.89
C PHE A 27 -4.54 2.21 -4.31
N LEU A 28 -5.29 1.37 -5.04
CA LEU A 28 -5.74 1.70 -6.40
C LEU A 28 -6.66 2.92 -6.43
N ALA A 29 -7.48 3.12 -5.38
CA ALA A 29 -8.28 4.34 -5.24
C ALA A 29 -7.37 5.57 -5.09
N ALA A 30 -6.36 5.53 -4.22
CA ALA A 30 -5.38 6.61 -4.04
C ALA A 30 -4.58 6.88 -5.34
N PHE A 31 -4.10 5.82 -6.00
CA PHE A 31 -3.39 5.90 -7.27
C PHE A 31 -4.25 6.56 -8.37
N SER A 32 -5.52 6.17 -8.48
CA SER A 32 -6.45 6.75 -9.46
C SER A 32 -6.77 8.24 -9.20
N ALA A 33 -6.65 8.68 -7.94
CA ALA A 33 -6.81 10.06 -7.54
C ALA A 33 -5.52 10.89 -7.66
N LEU A 34 -4.41 10.27 -8.11
CA LEU A 34 -3.06 10.86 -8.11
C LEU A 34 -2.66 11.36 -6.72
N ASP A 35 -3.07 10.64 -5.66
CA ASP A 35 -2.71 10.99 -4.30
C ASP A 35 -1.18 10.93 -4.14
N PRO A 36 -0.53 11.95 -3.55
CA PRO A 36 0.91 11.94 -3.29
C PRO A 36 1.40 10.70 -2.51
N SER A 37 0.53 10.06 -1.70
CA SER A 37 0.90 8.84 -0.99
C SER A 37 1.13 7.64 -1.93
N ALA A 38 0.49 7.64 -3.11
CA ALA A 38 0.56 6.55 -4.09
C ALA A 38 1.75 6.65 -5.05
N ASP A 39 2.58 7.70 -4.94
CA ASP A 39 3.91 7.79 -5.58
C ASP A 39 4.93 7.10 -4.65
N LEU A 40 5.06 5.78 -4.81
CA LEU A 40 5.80 4.93 -3.88
C LEU A 40 7.31 4.97 -4.11
N ASN A 41 7.72 5.26 -5.34
CA ASN A 41 9.12 5.37 -5.72
C ASN A 41 9.64 6.81 -5.60
N GLY A 42 8.74 7.80 -5.44
CA GLY A 42 9.07 9.21 -5.21
C GLY A 42 9.58 9.92 -6.46
N ASP A 43 9.24 9.44 -7.66
CA ASP A 43 9.68 10.02 -8.92
C ASP A 43 8.77 11.15 -9.44
N GLY A 44 7.67 11.41 -8.74
CA GLY A 44 6.67 12.42 -9.08
C GLY A 44 5.69 12.00 -10.17
N THR A 45 5.69 10.73 -10.59
CA THR A 45 4.87 10.20 -11.68
C THR A 45 4.15 8.92 -11.27
N HIS A 46 2.84 9.01 -11.03
CA HIS A 46 1.99 7.83 -10.81
C HIS A 46 1.93 6.95 -12.05
N ASN A 47 2.66 5.85 -12.03
CA ASN A 47 2.74 4.92 -13.15
C ASN A 47 2.84 3.45 -12.69
N PHE A 48 3.11 2.54 -13.62
CA PHE A 48 3.16 1.10 -13.33
C PHE A 48 4.22 0.74 -12.27
N PHE A 49 5.30 1.51 -12.13
CA PHE A 49 6.35 1.23 -11.16
C PHE A 49 5.87 1.40 -9.71
N ASP A 50 4.96 2.33 -9.43
CA ASP A 50 4.33 2.46 -8.10
C ASP A 50 3.45 1.25 -7.79
N VAL A 51 2.64 0.84 -8.77
CA VAL A 51 1.78 -0.35 -8.64
C VAL A 51 2.63 -1.60 -8.43
N LEU A 52 3.72 -1.75 -9.18
CA LEU A 52 4.65 -2.87 -9.02
C LEU A 52 5.29 -2.87 -7.62
N GLN A 53 5.67 -1.70 -7.10
CA GLN A 53 6.22 -1.58 -5.76
C GLN A 53 5.17 -1.98 -4.71
N PHE A 54 3.93 -1.51 -4.83
CA PHE A 54 2.85 -1.89 -3.94
C PHE A 54 2.57 -3.41 -3.98
N LEU A 55 2.56 -4.03 -5.16
CA LEU A 55 2.36 -5.47 -5.27
C LEU A 55 3.48 -6.28 -4.61
N ASN A 56 4.72 -5.79 -4.63
CA ASN A 56 5.81 -6.41 -3.89
C ASN A 56 5.61 -6.26 -2.37
N ASP A 57 5.20 -5.08 -1.91
CA ASP A 57 4.90 -4.82 -0.50
C ASP A 57 3.72 -5.71 -0.02
N LEU A 58 2.68 -5.86 -0.84
CA LEU A 58 1.52 -6.72 -0.59
C LEU A 58 1.90 -8.22 -0.52
N ALA A 59 2.76 -8.68 -1.43
CA ALA A 59 3.22 -10.07 -1.46
C ALA A 59 4.21 -10.40 -0.32
N ALA A 60 4.95 -9.41 0.17
CA ALA A 60 5.82 -9.54 1.32
C ALA A 60 5.03 -9.61 2.64
N GLY A 61 3.86 -8.97 2.70
CA GLY A 61 3.01 -8.90 3.88
C GLY A 61 3.49 -7.87 4.91
N CYS A 62 3.14 -8.12 6.18
CA CYS A 62 3.82 -7.59 7.36
C CYS A 62 4.72 -8.68 7.96
#